data_AF-A0A2H5XR10-F1
#
_entry.id   AF-A0A2H5XR10-F1
#
_cell.length_a   1.000
_cell.length_b   1.000
_cell.length_c   1.000
_cell.angle_alpha   90.00
_cell.angle_beta   90.00
_cell.angle_gamma   90.00
#
_symmetry.space_group_name_H-M   'P 1'
#
loop_
_entity.id
_entity.type
_entity.pdbx_description
1 polymer ?
#
loop_
_entity_poly.entity_id
_entity_poly.type
_entity_poly.pdbx_seq_one_letter_code
_entity_poly.pdbx_strand_id
1 'polypeptide(L)'
;MEKNRMEMVNLPMRVNPQNFPECVEVVLKFLNSIIRSHIVVEICNLAEGLDIPGRDKAQVNYYKEVVKEHIVGLVNSVTRLMQSITSYYPESSFENMVMKELEKLIEQFSSKYTLSERKQGEAS
;
A
#
# COMPACT_ATOMS: atom_id res chain seq x y z
N MET A 1 -2.10 -12.42 17.99
CA MET A 1 -2.04 -12.03 16.56
C MET A 1 -3.34 -12.30 15.81
N GLU A 2 -4.27 -13.11 16.33
CA GLU A 2 -5.60 -13.30 15.72
C GLU A 2 -6.55 -12.11 15.87
N LYS A 3 -6.40 -11.32 16.94
CA LYS A 3 -7.25 -10.12 17.18
C LYS A 3 -7.12 -9.07 16.06
N ASN A 4 -5.89 -8.79 15.62
CA ASN A 4 -5.63 -7.88 14.49
C ASN A 4 -6.10 -8.48 13.14
N ARG A 5 -6.19 -9.81 13.05
CA ARG A 5 -6.64 -10.52 11.85
C ARG A 5 -8.16 -10.48 11.70
N MET A 6 -8.91 -10.51 12.80
CA MET A 6 -10.38 -10.34 12.79
C MET A 6 -10.79 -8.89 12.53
N GLU A 7 -10.04 -7.90 13.00
CA GLU A 7 -10.32 -6.48 12.71
C GLU A 7 -10.14 -6.13 11.22
N MET A 8 -9.28 -6.86 10.50
CA MET A 8 -9.13 -6.70 9.05
C MET A 8 -10.24 -7.36 8.21
N VAL A 9 -11.12 -8.17 8.83
CA VAL A 9 -12.17 -8.95 8.14
C VAL A 9 -13.57 -8.34 8.32
N ASN A 10 -13.74 -7.39 9.24
CA ASN A 10 -15.01 -6.68 9.43
C ASN A 10 -15.06 -5.39 8.61
N LEU A 11 -14.79 -5.48 7.31
CA LEU A 11 -15.29 -4.47 6.39
C LEU A 11 -16.82 -4.53 6.44
N PRO A 12 -17.53 -3.43 6.73
CA PRO A 12 -18.99 -3.46 6.77
C PRO A 12 -19.51 -4.02 5.44
N MET A 13 -20.20 -5.16 5.50
CA MET A 13 -20.68 -5.92 4.34
C MET A 13 -21.62 -5.13 3.40
N ARG A 14 -22.02 -3.93 3.79
CA ARG A 14 -22.80 -2.99 2.98
C ARG A 14 -22.29 -1.58 3.25
N VAL A 15 -21.40 -1.08 2.38
CA VAL A 15 -21.01 0.33 2.43
C VAL A 15 -22.25 1.17 2.14
N ASN A 16 -22.53 2.16 2.99
CA ASN A 16 -23.63 3.09 2.86
C ASN A 16 -23.20 4.44 3.45
N PRO A 17 -23.91 5.55 3.20
CA PRO A 17 -23.50 6.87 3.66
C PRO A 17 -23.21 6.97 5.17
N GLN A 18 -23.82 6.12 6.00
CA GLN A 18 -23.64 6.13 7.46
C GLN A 18 -22.32 5.48 7.91
N ASN A 19 -21.70 4.62 7.11
CA ASN A 19 -20.42 3.98 7.41
C ASN A 19 -19.24 4.49 6.57
N PHE A 20 -19.42 5.58 5.82
CA PHE A 20 -18.33 6.24 5.11
C PHE A 20 -17.14 6.58 6.03
N PRO A 21 -17.33 7.13 7.24
CA PRO A 21 -16.21 7.44 8.13
C PRO A 21 -15.42 6.18 8.56
N GLU A 22 -16.11 5.07 8.79
CA GLU A 22 -15.48 3.78 9.14
C GLU A 22 -14.67 3.24 7.95
N CYS A 23 -15.21 3.36 6.73
CA CYS A 23 -14.50 3.01 5.51
C CYS A 23 -13.23 3.85 5.34
N VAL A 24 -13.31 5.16 5.58
CA VAL A 24 -12.16 6.07 5.59
C VAL A 24 -11.13 5.64 6.64
N GLU A 25 -11.56 5.27 7.85
CA GLU A 25 -10.64 4.82 8.90
C GLU A 25 -9.87 3.56 8.48
N VAL A 26 -10.52 2.59 7.83
CA VAL A 26 -9.84 1.41 7.30
C VAL A 26 -8.84 1.79 6.21
N VAL A 27 -9.22 2.65 5.26
CA VAL A 27 -8.29 3.15 4.22
C VAL A 27 -7.07 3.82 4.87
N LEU A 28 -7.26 4.68 5.87
CA LEU A 28 -6.18 5.33 6.59
C LEU A 28 -5.25 4.33 7.31
N LYS A 29 -5.78 3.22 7.86
CA LYS A 29 -4.96 2.14 8.44
C LYS A 29 -4.06 1.47 7.41
N PHE A 30 -4.58 1.22 6.20
CA PHE A 30 -3.76 0.71 5.09
C PHE A 30 -2.68 1.70 4.69
N LEU A 31 -3.02 2.98 4.51
CA LEU A 31 -2.07 4.03 4.16
C LEU A 31 -0.95 4.18 5.20
N ASN A 32 -1.31 4.16 6.48
CA ASN A 32 -0.33 4.18 7.57
C ASN A 32 0.61 2.97 7.53
N SER A 33 0.11 1.79 7.15
CA SER A 33 0.93 0.59 7.01
C SER A 33 1.88 0.71 5.83
N ILE A 34 1.39 1.20 4.68
CA ILE A 34 2.19 1.46 3.48
C ILE A 34 3.33 2.44 3.77
N ILE A 35 3.06 3.55 4.47
CA ILE A 35 4.07 4.56 4.83
C ILE A 35 5.13 3.96 5.74
N ARG A 36 4.74 3.18 6.76
CA ARG A 36 5.71 2.52 7.66
C ARG A 36 6.60 1.55 6.90
N SER A 37 6.02 0.75 6.01
CA SER A 37 6.81 -0.17 5.15
C SER A 37 7.75 0.59 4.22
N HIS A 38 7.33 1.74 3.66
CA HIS A 38 8.20 2.59 2.86
C HIS A 38 9.40 3.11 3.66
N ILE A 39 9.20 3.55 4.90
CA ILE A 39 10.29 3.98 5.78
C ILE A 39 11.31 2.83 5.99
N VAL A 40 10.86 1.59 6.12
CA VAL A 40 11.76 0.43 6.23
C VAL A 40 12.58 0.24 4.95
N VAL A 41 11.99 0.43 3.76
CA VAL A 41 12.72 0.41 2.48
C VAL A 41 13.78 1.51 2.44
N GLU A 42 13.47 2.73 2.88
CA GLU A 42 14.43 3.83 2.95
C GLU A 42 15.58 3.54 3.93
N ILE A 43 15.29 2.93 5.09
CA ILE A 43 16.33 2.48 6.02
C ILE A 43 17.25 1.44 5.36
N CYS A 44 16.70 0.52 4.56
CA CYS A 44 17.49 -0.46 3.83
C CYS A 44 18.37 0.21 2.75
N ASN A 45 17.83 1.18 2.00
CA ASN A 45 18.59 1.96 1.03
C ASN A 45 19.75 2.71 1.70
N LEU A 46 19.53 3.29 2.89
CA LEU A 46 20.59 3.93 3.68
C LEU A 46 21.65 2.92 4.13
N ALA A 47 21.23 1.74 4.58
CA ALA A 47 22.13 0.68 5.04
C ALA A 47 23.03 0.11 3.92
N GLU A 48 22.55 0.09 2.68
CA GLU A 48 23.35 -0.31 1.51
C GLU A 48 24.55 0.61 1.25
N GLY A 49 24.43 1.90 1.62
CA GLY A 49 25.51 2.88 1.53
C GLY A 49 26.57 2.75 2.63
N LEU A 50 26.34 1.89 3.63
CA LEU A 50 27.29 1.67 4.72
C LEU A 50 28.35 0.62 4.37
N ASP A 51 29.52 0.77 4.97
CA ASP A 51 30.58 -0.23 4.90
C ASP A 51 30.32 -1.37 5.89
N ILE A 52 29.37 -2.24 5.54
CA ILE A 52 28.99 -3.43 6.32
C ILE A 52 29.41 -4.72 5.61
N PRO A 53 29.62 -5.83 6.35
CA PRO A 53 29.96 -7.13 5.77
C PRO A 53 29.00 -7.58 4.66
N GLY A 54 29.52 -8.28 3.65
CA GLY A 54 28.73 -8.73 2.49
C GLY A 54 27.51 -9.60 2.85
N ARG A 55 27.61 -10.40 3.91
CA ARG A 55 26.48 -11.16 4.48
C ARG A 55 25.34 -10.24 4.92
N ASP A 56 25.67 -9.17 5.61
CA ASP A 56 24.69 -8.21 6.15
C ASP A 56 24.08 -7.40 5.00
N LYS A 57 24.87 -7.05 3.97
CA LYS A 57 24.33 -6.46 2.72
C LYS A 57 23.32 -7.37 2.03
N ALA A 58 23.60 -8.67 1.93
CA ALA A 58 22.67 -9.63 1.34
C ALA A 58 21.37 -9.73 2.16
N GLN A 59 21.46 -9.69 3.49
CA GLN A 59 20.31 -9.69 4.38
C GLN A 59 19.48 -8.40 4.27
N VAL A 60 20.12 -7.22 4.19
CA VAL A 60 19.45 -5.93 3.95
C VAL A 60 18.71 -5.95 2.61
N ASN A 61 19.36 -6.41 1.53
CA ASN A 61 18.72 -6.54 0.23
C ASN A 61 17.50 -7.46 0.26
N TYR A 62 17.62 -8.62 0.93
CA TYR A 62 16.50 -9.55 1.08
C TYR A 62 15.32 -8.88 1.82
N TYR A 63 15.57 -8.22 2.96
CA TYR A 63 14.51 -7.51 3.69
C TYR A 63 13.89 -6.40 2.86
N LYS A 64 14.70 -5.64 2.11
CA LYS A 64 14.22 -4.59 1.23
C LYS A 64 13.20 -5.12 0.22
N GLU A 65 13.53 -6.20 -0.50
CA GLU A 65 12.65 -6.77 -1.52
C GLU A 65 11.37 -7.37 -0.91
N VAL A 66 11.47 -8.08 0.21
CA VAL A 66 10.28 -8.60 0.94
C VAL A 66 9.33 -7.45 1.34
N VAL A 67 9.87 -6.34 1.83
CA VAL A 67 9.05 -5.19 2.23
C VAL A 67 8.45 -4.48 1.01
N LYS A 68 9.17 -4.40 -0.11
CA LYS A 68 8.61 -3.86 -1.38
C LYS A 68 7.43 -4.70 -1.86
N GLU A 69 7.54 -6.02 -1.87
CA GLU A 69 6.43 -6.92 -2.22
C GLU A 69 5.24 -6.71 -1.27
N HIS A 70 5.50 -6.54 0.02
CA HIS A 70 4.46 -6.24 1.00
C HIS A 70 3.74 -4.91 0.71
N ILE A 71 4.48 -3.86 0.35
CA ILE A 71 3.90 -2.57 -0.07
C ILE A 71 2.97 -2.75 -1.26
N VAL A 72 3.40 -3.49 -2.29
CA VAL A 72 2.57 -3.79 -3.47
C VAL A 72 1.28 -4.51 -3.07
N GLY A 73 1.36 -5.49 -2.17
CA GLY A 73 0.19 -6.20 -1.64
C GLY A 73 -0.79 -5.28 -0.89
N LEU A 74 -0.27 -4.38 -0.05
CA LEU A 74 -1.07 -3.40 0.68
C LEU A 74 -1.74 -2.39 -0.26
N VAL A 75 -1.01 -1.87 -1.25
CA VAL A 75 -1.53 -0.97 -2.28
C VAL A 75 -2.69 -1.63 -3.03
N ASN A 76 -2.49 -2.85 -3.52
CA ASN A 76 -3.53 -3.59 -4.24
C ASN A 76 -4.78 -3.82 -3.37
N SER A 77 -4.60 -4.01 -2.07
CA SER A 77 -5.70 -4.23 -1.13
C SER A 77 -6.50 -2.95 -0.89
N VAL A 78 -5.81 -1.83 -0.65
CA VAL A 78 -6.48 -0.54 -0.42
C VAL A 78 -7.15 -0.01 -1.68
N THR A 79 -6.56 -0.20 -2.86
CA THR A 79 -7.19 0.14 -4.15
C THR A 79 -8.50 -0.62 -4.34
N ARG A 80 -8.51 -1.95 -4.12
CA ARG A 80 -9.76 -2.74 -4.20
C ARG A 80 -10.81 -2.29 -3.19
N LEU A 81 -10.38 -1.96 -1.98
CA LEU A 81 -11.29 -1.43 -0.96
C LEU A 81 -11.91 -0.10 -1.43
N MET A 82 -11.11 0.82 -1.95
CA MET A 82 -11.59 2.11 -2.44
C MET A 82 -12.52 1.97 -3.64
N GLN A 83 -12.22 1.07 -4.58
CA GLN A 83 -13.11 0.73 -5.69
C GLN A 83 -14.44 0.12 -5.21
N SER A 84 -14.38 -0.73 -4.19
CA SER A 84 -15.59 -1.24 -3.54
C SER A 84 -16.39 -0.08 -2.94
N ILE A 85 -15.78 0.80 -2.15
CA ILE A 85 -16.42 1.97 -1.55
C ILE A 85 -17.08 2.85 -2.63
N THR A 86 -16.34 3.24 -3.67
CA THR A 86 -16.84 4.14 -4.73
C THR A 86 -18.01 3.54 -5.50
N SER A 87 -18.11 2.21 -5.61
CA SER A 87 -19.25 1.55 -6.28
C SER A 87 -20.60 1.78 -5.58
N TYR A 88 -20.62 2.17 -4.30
CA TYR A 88 -21.85 2.43 -3.55
C TYR A 88 -22.30 3.89 -3.59
N TYR A 89 -21.47 4.80 -4.13
CA TYR A 89 -21.79 6.23 -4.19
C TYR A 89 -21.92 6.70 -5.63
N PRO A 90 -22.89 7.59 -5.94
CA PRO A 90 -22.96 8.24 -7.25
C PRO A 90 -21.63 8.90 -7.62
N GLU A 91 -21.26 8.90 -8.90
CA GLU A 91 -19.99 9.50 -9.34
C GLU A 91 -19.89 11.01 -9.02
N SER A 92 -21.03 11.69 -8.95
CA SER A 92 -21.12 13.11 -8.59
C SER A 92 -21.08 13.38 -7.07
N SER A 93 -21.04 12.34 -6.24
CA SER A 93 -20.98 12.49 -4.79
C SER A 93 -19.60 12.94 -4.32
N PHE A 94 -19.58 13.64 -3.19
CA PHE A 94 -18.34 14.04 -2.52
C PHE A 94 -17.47 12.82 -2.18
N GLU A 95 -18.09 11.75 -1.66
CA GLU A 95 -17.44 10.51 -1.27
C GLU A 95 -16.70 9.86 -2.44
N ASN A 96 -17.36 9.76 -3.60
CA ASN A 96 -16.76 9.18 -4.80
C ASN A 96 -15.61 10.05 -5.32
N MET A 97 -15.80 11.36 -5.39
CA MET A 97 -14.76 12.30 -5.83
C MET A 97 -13.50 12.23 -4.94
N VAL A 98 -13.67 12.27 -3.62
CA VAL A 98 -12.54 12.21 -2.68
C VAL A 98 -11.81 10.87 -2.76
N MET A 99 -12.54 9.75 -2.86
CA MET A 99 -11.92 8.44 -2.99
C MET A 99 -11.17 8.30 -4.33
N LYS A 100 -11.71 8.80 -5.45
CA LYS A 100 -10.99 8.81 -6.73
C LYS A 100 -9.72 9.66 -6.69
N GLU A 101 -9.74 10.83 -6.03
CA GLU A 101 -8.52 11.63 -5.85
C GLU A 101 -7.48 10.93 -4.97
N LEU A 102 -7.93 10.25 -3.91
CA LEU A 102 -7.04 9.46 -3.07
C LEU A 102 -6.44 8.26 -3.81
N GLU A 103 -7.20 7.61 -4.70
CA GLU A 103 -6.73 6.48 -5.51
C GLU A 103 -5.56 6.92 -6.40
N LYS A 104 -5.68 8.07 -7.06
CA LYS A 104 -4.59 8.66 -7.86
C LYS A 104 -3.32 8.92 -7.04
N LEU A 105 -3.46 9.41 -5.81
CA LEU A 105 -2.31 9.64 -4.92
C LEU A 105 -1.60 8.33 -4.55
N ILE A 106 -2.38 7.27 -4.27
CA ILE A 106 -1.86 5.95 -3.97
C ILE A 106 -1.15 5.34 -5.20
N GLU A 107 -1.74 5.47 -6.38
CA GLU A 107 -1.12 5.04 -7.65
C GLU A 107 0.22 5.74 -7.88
N GLN A 108 0.25 7.07 -7.76
CA GLN A 108 1.48 7.85 -7.87
C GLN A 108 2.55 7.40 -6.88
N PHE A 109 2.18 7.18 -5.62
CA PHE A 109 3.09 6.66 -4.61
C PHE A 109 3.62 5.27 -4.95
N SER A 110 2.73 4.36 -5.36
CA SER A 110 3.04 2.96 -5.64
C SER A 110 3.83 2.75 -6.93
N SER A 111 3.81 3.72 -7.85
CA SER A 111 4.59 3.68 -9.10
C SER A 111 6.09 3.41 -8.88
N LYS A 112 6.63 3.84 -7.74
CA LYS A 112 8.02 3.61 -7.31
C LYS A 112 8.34 2.14 -7.03
N TYR A 113 7.31 1.33 -6.78
CA TYR A 113 7.42 -0.08 -6.41
C TYR A 113 6.99 -1.02 -7.54
N THR A 114 6.19 -0.54 -8.48
CA THR A 114 5.70 -1.31 -9.64
C THR A 114 6.61 -1.21 -10.87
N LEU A 115 7.58 -0.29 -10.90
CA LEU A 115 8.48 -0.07 -12.05
C LEU A 115 9.69 -1.04 -12.17
N SER A 116 9.72 -2.15 -11.42
CA SER A 116 10.83 -3.12 -11.49
C SER A 116 10.80 -4.07 -12.71
N GLU A 117 9.77 -4.07 -13.56
CA GLU A 117 9.69 -4.98 -14.71
C GLU A 117 10.14 -4.39 -16.07
N ARG A 118 10.46 -3.08 -16.18
CA ARG A 118 10.75 -2.45 -17.49
C ARG A 118 12.23 -2.29 -17.86
N LYS A 119 13.19 -2.72 -17.05
CA LYS A 119 14.63 -2.54 -17.35
C LYS A 119 15.48 -3.81 -17.38
N GLN A 120 14.87 -5.00 -17.46
CA GLN A 120 15.60 -6.26 -17.70
C GLN A 120 15.21 -6.97 -19.01
N GLY A 121 14.46 -6.30 -19.90
CA GLY A 121 14.10 -6.83 -21.23
C GLY A 121 14.90 -6.25 -22.41
N GLU A 122 15.79 -5.29 -22.19
CA GLU A 122 16.55 -4.62 -23.28
C GLU A 122 18.07 -4.84 -23.18
N ALA A 123 18.50 -5.92 -22.51
CA ALA A 123 19.90 -6.35 -22.46
C ALA A 123 20.06 -7.88 -22.57
N SER A 124 19.19 -8.54 -23.36
CA SER A 124 19.34 -9.94 -23.76
C SER A 124 19.26 -10.05 -25.27
#